data_AF-A0A2K3LU46-F1
#
_entry.id   AF-A0A2K3LU46-F1
#
_cell.length_a   1.000
_cell.length_b   1.000
_cell.length_c   1.000
_cell.angle_alpha   90.00
_cell.angle_beta   90.00
_cell.angle_gamma   90.00
#
_symmetry.space_group_name_H-M   'P 1'
#
loop_
_entity.id
_entity.type
_entity.pdbx_description
1 polymer ?
#
loop_
_entity_poly.entity_id
_entity_poly.type
_entity_poly.pdbx_seq_one_letter_code
_entity_poly.pdbx_strand_id
1 'polypeptide(L)'
;MLKQQEDDYKPPAIVMSTAVTPVNESAPLQFYWDADNVNDKYYFYMYFYEVEKLSANETREFNFTLNGEFLYGPDSTLPPILNAIEVYKVKDLSHSETQQDEVDAMTNIKKAYGVSRNWQGDPCAPVNYMWKGLNCSSDGNNIPRITSLDLSSSGLIGKIASSISKLTMLQYLDLSNNSLSGSLPDFLTQLPSLKVLKVGKNKLTGLVPNELLERSKLRSLSL
;
A
#
# COMPACT_ATOMS: atom_id res chain seq x y z
N MET A 1 -13.06 11.39 -29.55
CA MET A 1 -12.69 12.60 -28.80
C MET A 1 -13.75 12.84 -27.74
N LEU A 2 -13.50 12.43 -26.49
CA LEU A 2 -14.39 12.73 -25.37
C LEU A 2 -13.69 13.77 -24.51
N LYS A 3 -14.36 14.89 -24.28
CA LYS A 3 -13.87 16.02 -23.48
C LYS A 3 -13.68 15.55 -22.04
N GLN A 4 -12.49 15.77 -21.48
CA GLN A 4 -12.24 15.67 -20.05
C GLN A 4 -13.08 16.74 -19.34
N GLN A 5 -14.11 16.31 -18.62
CA GLN A 5 -14.75 17.15 -17.62
C GLN A 5 -14.01 16.90 -16.30
N GLU A 6 -13.39 17.94 -15.74
CA GLU A 6 -13.00 17.97 -14.34
C GLU A 6 -14.25 17.81 -13.51
N ASP A 7 -14.48 16.60 -13.00
CA ASP A 7 -15.44 16.40 -11.93
C ASP A 7 -14.66 15.91 -10.72
N ASP A 8 -14.67 16.75 -9.68
CA ASP A 8 -14.24 16.46 -8.31
C ASP A 8 -15.29 15.53 -7.69
N TYR A 9 -15.54 14.39 -8.35
CA TYR A 9 -16.65 13.49 -8.03
C TYR A 9 -16.46 12.94 -6.62
N LYS A 10 -17.25 13.46 -5.70
CA LYS A 10 -17.38 12.95 -4.34
C LYS A 10 -18.54 11.97 -4.34
N PRO A 11 -18.29 10.65 -4.21
CA PRO A 11 -19.36 9.69 -4.12
C PRO A 11 -20.32 10.10 -3.00
N PRO A 12 -21.65 10.00 -3.20
CA PRO A 12 -22.61 10.33 -2.15
C PRO A 12 -22.31 9.60 -0.84
N ALA A 13 -22.54 10.26 0.30
CA ALA A 13 -22.24 9.68 1.61
C ALA A 13 -22.89 8.30 1.83
N ILE A 14 -24.07 8.08 1.23
CA ILE A 14 -24.76 6.78 1.27
C ILE A 14 -23.99 5.68 0.54
N VAL A 15 -23.34 6.00 -0.59
CA VAL A 15 -22.46 5.06 -1.33
C VAL A 15 -21.21 4.76 -0.52
N MET A 16 -20.64 5.78 0.12
CA MET A 16 -19.47 5.61 0.99
C MET A 16 -19.80 4.82 2.26
N SER A 17 -21.04 4.89 2.76
CA SER A 17 -21.47 4.11 3.93
C SER A 17 -21.53 2.60 3.67
N THR A 18 -21.58 2.19 2.40
CA THR A 18 -21.56 0.79 1.96
C THR A 18 -20.27 0.42 1.24
N ALA A 19 -19.22 1.23 1.34
CA ALA A 19 -17.94 0.93 0.70
C ALA A 19 -17.27 -0.29 1.35
N VAL A 20 -16.78 -1.21 0.52
CA VAL A 20 -16.11 -2.44 0.97
C VAL A 20 -14.78 -2.59 0.21
N THR A 21 -13.74 -3.04 0.92
CA THR A 21 -12.44 -3.38 0.33
C THR A 21 -12.31 -4.91 0.26
N PRO A 22 -11.94 -5.49 -0.90
CA PRO A 22 -11.68 -6.92 -1.00
C PRO A 22 -10.56 -7.35 -0.04
N VAL A 23 -10.62 -8.59 0.44
CA VAL A 23 -9.56 -9.15 1.31
C VAL A 23 -8.22 -9.22 0.56
N ASN A 24 -8.25 -9.48 -0.74
CA ASN A 24 -7.11 -9.49 -1.65
C ASN A 24 -7.58 -9.34 -3.11
N GLU A 25 -6.65 -9.31 -4.06
CA GLU A 25 -6.89 -9.10 -5.50
C GLU A 25 -7.82 -10.13 -6.16
N SER A 26 -7.99 -11.32 -5.58
CA SER A 26 -8.84 -12.39 -6.11
C SER A 26 -10.06 -12.71 -5.24
N ALA A 27 -10.20 -12.04 -4.10
CA ALA A 27 -11.30 -12.31 -3.19
C ALA A 27 -12.59 -11.64 -3.69
N PRO A 28 -13.73 -12.36 -3.74
CA PRO A 28 -14.98 -11.77 -4.19
C PRO A 28 -15.50 -10.74 -3.18
N LEU A 29 -16.04 -9.63 -3.70
CA LEU A 29 -16.88 -8.72 -2.94
C LEU A 29 -18.30 -9.28 -2.91
N GLN A 30 -18.76 -9.70 -1.73
CA GLN A 30 -20.08 -10.28 -1.54
C GLN A 30 -21.00 -9.30 -0.80
N PHE A 31 -22.22 -9.17 -1.27
CA PHE A 31 -23.28 -8.42 -0.61
C PHE A 31 -24.60 -9.19 -0.72
N TYR A 32 -25.46 -9.01 0.27
CA TYR A 32 -26.73 -9.68 0.39
C TYR A 32 -27.81 -8.64 0.64
N TRP A 33 -28.98 -8.83 0.04
CA TRP A 33 -30.16 -8.04 0.34
C TRP A 33 -31.38 -8.96 0.34
N ASP A 34 -32.33 -8.67 1.23
CA ASP A 34 -33.64 -9.31 1.22
C ASP A 34 -34.59 -8.39 0.47
N ALA A 35 -35.21 -8.90 -0.60
CA ALA A 35 -36.21 -8.16 -1.35
C ALA A 35 -37.54 -8.20 -0.59
N ASP A 36 -38.05 -7.03 -0.17
CA ASP A 36 -39.36 -6.92 0.48
C ASP A 36 -40.50 -7.38 -0.45
N ASN A 37 -40.32 -7.18 -1.77
CA ASN A 37 -41.26 -7.62 -2.81
C ASN A 37 -40.50 -8.20 -4.02
N VAL A 38 -40.95 -9.37 -4.47
CA VAL A 38 -40.37 -10.12 -5.59
C VAL A 38 -40.54 -9.44 -6.96
N ASN A 39 -41.45 -8.47 -7.06
CA ASN A 39 -41.70 -7.73 -8.31
C ASN A 39 -40.90 -6.43 -8.41
N ASP A 40 -40.14 -6.07 -7.38
CA ASP A 40 -39.39 -4.82 -7.38
C ASP A 40 -38.17 -4.92 -8.29
N LYS A 41 -37.85 -3.79 -8.93
CA LYS A 41 -36.66 -3.65 -9.76
C LYS A 41 -35.55 -3.01 -8.95
N TYR A 42 -34.42 -3.69 -8.90
CA TYR A 42 -33.22 -3.21 -8.23
C TYR A 42 -32.19 -2.77 -9.26
N TYR A 43 -31.52 -1.66 -8.99
CA TYR A 43 -30.44 -1.13 -9.81
C TYR A 43 -29.16 -1.15 -8.98
N PHE A 44 -28.10 -1.71 -9.55
CA PHE A 44 -26.80 -1.77 -8.89
C PHE A 44 -25.83 -0.84 -9.61
N TYR A 45 -25.29 0.11 -8.86
CA TYR A 45 -24.27 1.05 -9.34
C TYR A 45 -22.98 0.79 -8.59
N MET A 46 -21.95 0.40 -9.32
CA MET A 46 -20.62 0.17 -8.76
C MET A 46 -19.67 1.26 -9.22
N TYR A 47 -18.86 1.74 -8.27
CA TYR A 47 -17.75 2.64 -8.54
C TYR A 47 -16.48 1.95 -8.10
N PHE A 48 -15.56 1.74 -9.04
CA PHE A 48 -14.25 1.16 -8.76
C PHE A 48 -13.19 2.26 -8.83
N TYR A 49 -12.20 2.16 -7.97
CA TYR A 49 -11.00 2.96 -8.03
C TYR A 49 -9.81 2.00 -8.05
N GLU A 50 -9.12 1.93 -9.17
CA GLU A 50 -7.91 1.12 -9.32
C GLU A 50 -6.70 1.93 -8.84
N VAL A 51 -5.91 1.33 -7.97
CA VAL A 51 -4.70 1.94 -7.38
C VAL A 51 -3.44 1.20 -7.83
N GLU A 52 -3.59 0.01 -8.41
CA GLU A 52 -2.49 -0.80 -8.91
C GLU A 52 -2.23 -0.52 -10.39
N LYS A 53 -0.97 -0.25 -10.71
CA LYS A 53 -0.52 -0.07 -12.08
C LYS A 53 -0.28 -1.44 -12.72
N LEU A 54 -1.12 -1.80 -13.69
CA LEU A 54 -0.97 -3.02 -14.47
C LEU A 54 0.26 -2.95 -15.38
N SER A 55 0.91 -4.09 -15.57
CA SER A 55 1.91 -4.28 -16.63
C SER A 55 1.25 -4.16 -18.00
N ALA A 56 2.02 -3.89 -19.06
CA ALA A 56 1.49 -3.59 -20.40
C ALA A 56 0.52 -4.65 -20.99
N ASN A 57 0.56 -5.89 -20.50
CA ASN A 57 -0.27 -7.00 -20.97
C ASN A 57 -1.19 -7.57 -19.88
N GLU A 58 -1.20 -6.99 -18.68
CA GLU A 58 -2.10 -7.44 -17.63
C GLU A 58 -3.48 -6.82 -17.86
N THR A 59 -4.51 -7.64 -17.69
CA THR A 59 -5.91 -7.20 -17.76
C THR A 59 -6.59 -7.60 -16.46
N ARG A 60 -7.56 -6.79 -16.04
CA ARG A 60 -8.46 -7.12 -14.93
C ARG A 60 -9.80 -7.49 -15.53
N GLU A 61 -10.34 -8.61 -15.08
CA GLU A 61 -11.69 -9.05 -15.42
C GLU A 61 -12.54 -9.04 -14.15
N PHE A 62 -13.73 -8.48 -14.24
CA PHE A 62 -14.71 -8.51 -13.16
C PHE A 62 -15.79 -9.54 -13.50
N ASN A 63 -15.82 -10.61 -12.73
CA ASN A 63 -16.86 -11.62 -12.82
C ASN A 63 -18.00 -11.27 -11.87
N PHE A 64 -19.22 -11.21 -12.41
CA PHE A 64 -20.43 -10.95 -11.63
C PHE A 64 -21.23 -12.23 -11.50
N THR A 65 -21.51 -12.62 -10.26
CA THR A 65 -22.35 -13.79 -9.95
C THR A 65 -23.55 -13.37 -9.09
N LEU A 66 -24.70 -13.98 -9.34
CA LEU A 66 -25.91 -13.85 -8.52
C LEU A 66 -26.33 -15.24 -8.08
N ASN A 67 -26.40 -15.47 -6.77
CA ASN A 67 -26.69 -16.79 -6.19
C ASN A 67 -25.80 -17.93 -6.72
N GLY A 68 -24.56 -17.60 -7.10
CA GLY A 68 -23.59 -18.55 -7.66
C GLY A 68 -23.65 -18.74 -9.18
N GLU A 69 -24.60 -18.12 -9.88
CA GLU A 69 -24.67 -18.16 -11.35
C GLU A 69 -24.03 -16.92 -11.97
N PHE A 70 -23.25 -17.09 -13.04
CA PHE A 70 -22.62 -15.98 -13.75
C PHE A 70 -23.68 -15.12 -14.45
N LEU A 71 -23.75 -13.85 -14.07
CA LEU A 71 -24.54 -12.84 -14.77
C LEU A 71 -23.76 -12.22 -15.94
N TYR A 72 -22.42 -12.19 -15.84
CA TYR A 72 -21.49 -11.62 -16.81
C TYR A 72 -20.13 -12.33 -16.70
N GLY A 73 -19.55 -12.72 -17.83
CA GLY A 73 -18.32 -13.51 -17.95
C GLY A 73 -18.42 -14.55 -19.09
N PRO A 74 -17.30 -15.22 -19.45
CA PRO A 74 -17.25 -16.16 -20.58
C PRO A 74 -18.18 -17.38 -20.42
N ASP A 75 -18.55 -17.74 -19.18
CA ASP A 75 -19.38 -18.91 -18.86
C ASP A 75 -20.86 -18.59 -18.57
N SER A 76 -21.33 -17.35 -18.86
CA SER A 76 -22.74 -16.97 -18.61
C SER A 76 -23.72 -17.59 -19.62
N THR A 77 -24.82 -18.17 -19.13
CA THR A 77 -25.90 -18.75 -19.95
C THR A 77 -27.13 -17.84 -20.10
N LEU A 78 -27.10 -16.64 -19.49
CA LEU A 78 -28.23 -15.70 -19.48
C LEU A 78 -28.10 -14.68 -20.63
N PRO A 79 -29.22 -14.23 -21.25
CA PRO A 79 -29.18 -13.07 -22.16
C PRO A 79 -28.62 -11.85 -21.41
N PRO A 80 -27.97 -10.86 -22.06
CA PRO A 80 -27.29 -9.78 -21.34
C PRO A 80 -28.27 -8.97 -20.47
N ILE A 81 -28.30 -9.28 -19.18
CA ILE A 81 -29.12 -8.60 -18.16
C ILE A 81 -28.37 -7.37 -17.60
N LEU A 82 -27.06 -7.31 -17.84
CA LEU A 82 -26.17 -6.23 -17.42
C LEU A 82 -25.68 -5.44 -18.64
N ASN A 83 -26.02 -4.16 -18.68
CA ASN A 83 -25.30 -3.17 -19.48
C ASN A 83 -24.19 -2.59 -18.59
N ALA A 84 -22.95 -3.00 -18.83
CA ALA A 84 -21.78 -2.39 -18.20
C ALA A 84 -21.15 -1.40 -19.17
N ILE A 85 -20.92 -0.17 -18.70
CA ILE A 85 -20.12 0.82 -19.41
C ILE A 85 -18.92 1.12 -18.51
N GLU A 86 -17.72 0.82 -18.98
CA GLU A 86 -16.51 1.24 -18.31
C GLU A 86 -16.26 2.72 -18.64
N VAL A 87 -16.31 3.57 -17.63
CA VAL A 87 -15.89 4.97 -17.74
C VAL A 87 -14.73 5.15 -16.77
N TYR A 88 -13.50 5.02 -17.27
CA TYR A 88 -12.31 5.32 -16.50
C TYR A 88 -11.81 6.74 -16.81
N LYS A 89 -11.25 7.39 -15.81
CA LYS A 89 -10.46 8.61 -15.96
C LYS A 89 -9.13 8.35 -15.28
N VAL A 90 -8.05 8.38 -16.05
CA VAL A 90 -6.71 8.41 -15.47
C VAL A 90 -6.62 9.72 -14.70
N LYS A 91 -6.60 9.64 -13.36
CA LYS A 91 -6.38 10.80 -12.52
C LYS A 91 -4.87 11.02 -12.49
N ASP A 92 -4.42 11.97 -13.29
CA ASP A 92 -3.04 12.44 -13.22
C ASP A 92 -2.89 13.10 -11.85
N LEU A 93 -2.25 12.40 -10.92
CA LEU A 93 -1.93 12.97 -9.63
C LEU A 93 -0.79 13.94 -9.91
N SER A 94 -1.08 15.24 -9.87
CA SER A 94 -0.11 16.33 -10.13
C SER A 94 1.09 16.37 -9.17
N HIS A 95 1.27 15.34 -8.34
CA HIS A 95 2.34 15.18 -7.38
C HIS A 95 3.33 14.16 -7.92
N SER A 96 4.62 14.44 -7.79
CA SER A 96 5.67 13.49 -8.15
C SER A 96 5.50 12.19 -7.36
N GLU A 97 5.64 11.05 -8.04
CA GLU A 97 5.70 9.72 -7.43
C GLU A 97 6.93 9.60 -6.53
N THR A 98 6.89 8.66 -5.57
CA THR A 98 8.04 8.33 -4.72
C THR A 98 9.21 7.90 -5.59
N GLN A 99 10.44 8.18 -5.15
CA GLN A 99 11.63 7.74 -5.88
C GLN A 99 11.63 6.21 -6.11
N GLN A 100 11.78 5.77 -7.36
CA GLN A 100 11.57 4.37 -7.76
C GLN A 100 12.41 3.35 -6.98
N ASP A 101 13.65 3.68 -6.61
CA ASP A 101 14.50 2.79 -5.81
C ASP A 101 14.00 2.61 -4.37
N GLU A 102 13.34 3.62 -3.81
CA GLU A 102 12.63 3.51 -2.52
C GLU A 102 11.33 2.70 -2.67
N VAL A 103 10.61 2.84 -3.79
CA VAL A 103 9.43 2.01 -4.10
C VAL A 103 9.82 0.53 -4.19
N ASP A 104 10.90 0.21 -4.92
CA ASP A 104 11.42 -1.15 -5.05
C ASP A 104 11.89 -1.69 -3.70
N ALA A 105 12.56 -0.86 -2.90
CA ALA A 105 13.01 -1.24 -1.57
C ALA A 105 11.83 -1.58 -0.65
N MET A 106 10.79 -0.76 -0.65
CA MET A 106 9.59 -0.96 0.15
C MET A 106 8.79 -2.18 -0.31
N THR A 107 8.70 -2.43 -1.61
CA THR A 107 8.09 -3.64 -2.19
C THR A 107 8.84 -4.90 -1.76
N ASN A 108 10.17 -4.85 -1.76
CA ASN A 108 11.00 -5.96 -1.26
C ASN A 108 10.83 -6.19 0.25
N ILE A 109 10.75 -5.12 1.05
CA ILE A 109 10.49 -5.21 2.50
C ILE A 109 9.11 -5.83 2.77
N LYS A 110 8.08 -5.36 2.05
CA LYS A 110 6.71 -5.91 2.11
C LYS A 110 6.72 -7.41 1.84
N LYS A 111 7.37 -7.83 0.75
CA LYS A 111 7.48 -9.23 0.34
C LYS A 111 8.28 -10.07 1.32
N ALA A 112 9.43 -9.57 1.78
CA ALA A 112 10.33 -10.30 2.68
C ALA A 112 9.68 -10.63 4.03
N TYR A 113 8.82 -9.74 4.52
CA TYR A 113 8.20 -9.88 5.84
C TYR A 113 6.70 -10.22 5.81
N GLY A 114 6.07 -10.25 4.63
CA GLY A 114 4.63 -10.48 4.51
C GLY A 114 3.80 -9.41 5.23
N VAL A 115 4.26 -8.16 5.27
CA VAL A 115 3.56 -7.08 5.98
C VAL A 115 2.26 -6.77 5.25
N SER A 116 1.14 -6.99 5.94
CA SER A 116 -0.21 -6.67 5.45
C SER A 116 -0.75 -5.43 6.17
N ARG A 117 -0.67 -4.29 5.49
CA ARG A 117 -1.19 -2.96 5.90
C ARG A 117 -1.90 -2.34 4.69
N ASN A 118 -2.22 -1.04 4.72
CA ASN A 118 -2.63 -0.28 3.52
C ASN A 118 -1.48 -0.06 2.51
N TRP A 119 -0.51 -0.97 2.45
CA TRP A 119 0.67 -0.87 1.59
C TRP A 119 0.31 -1.30 0.17
N GLN A 120 -0.40 -0.43 -0.55
CA GLN A 120 -0.84 -0.62 -1.93
C GLN A 120 -0.55 0.67 -2.72
N GLY A 121 -0.17 0.55 -3.98
CA GLY A 121 0.23 1.68 -4.80
C GLY A 121 1.56 2.31 -4.37
N ASP A 122 1.70 3.62 -4.56
CA ASP A 122 2.90 4.37 -4.22
C ASP A 122 3.02 4.61 -2.69
N PRO A 123 4.22 4.48 -2.08
CA PRO A 123 4.39 4.59 -0.63
C PRO A 123 4.05 5.95 -0.03
N CYS A 124 4.33 7.05 -0.73
CA CYS A 124 4.24 8.42 -0.22
C CYS A 124 3.13 9.26 -0.89
N ALA A 125 2.72 8.89 -2.10
CA ALA A 125 1.79 9.64 -2.93
C ALA A 125 0.57 8.80 -3.31
N PRO A 126 -0.65 9.39 -3.33
CA PRO A 126 -0.98 10.70 -2.83
C PRO A 126 -0.92 10.76 -1.29
N VAL A 127 -0.61 11.93 -0.72
CA VAL A 127 -0.39 12.12 0.74
C VAL A 127 -1.52 11.56 1.61
N ASN A 128 -2.78 11.69 1.15
CA ASN A 128 -3.96 11.19 1.87
C ASN A 128 -4.03 9.65 1.96
N TYR A 129 -3.24 8.95 1.15
CA TYR A 129 -3.22 7.49 1.04
C TYR A 129 -1.82 6.93 1.33
N MET A 130 -0.93 7.73 1.91
CA MET A 130 0.41 7.33 2.32
C MET A 130 0.36 6.04 3.16
N TRP A 131 1.33 5.17 2.94
CA TRP A 131 1.40 3.89 3.63
C TRP A 131 1.51 4.08 5.15
N LYS A 132 0.69 3.34 5.90
CA LYS A 132 0.65 3.39 7.35
C LYS A 132 2.00 2.96 7.94
N GLY A 133 2.54 3.82 8.79
CA GLY A 133 3.86 3.67 9.38
C GLY A 133 4.98 4.32 8.57
N LEU A 134 4.67 5.01 7.47
CA LEU A 134 5.61 5.88 6.77
C LEU A 134 5.41 7.34 7.12
N ASN A 135 6.48 8.10 6.99
CA ASN A 135 6.43 9.54 6.78
C ASN A 135 7.38 9.89 5.65
N CYS A 136 6.99 10.82 4.78
CA CYS A 136 7.75 11.20 3.61
C CYS A 136 8.02 12.71 3.60
N SER A 137 9.07 13.14 2.89
CA SER A 137 9.31 14.56 2.68
C SER A 137 8.10 15.16 1.94
N SER A 138 7.55 16.24 2.50
CA SER A 138 6.41 16.95 1.92
C SER A 138 6.83 18.36 1.56
N ASP A 139 7.52 18.49 0.43
CA ASP A 139 7.77 19.73 -0.26
C ASP A 139 7.16 19.58 -1.65
N GLY A 140 5.94 20.11 -1.85
CA GLY A 140 5.07 19.84 -3.01
C GLY A 140 5.63 20.13 -4.41
N ASN A 141 6.93 20.41 -4.55
CA ASN A 141 7.67 20.57 -5.80
C ASN A 141 8.80 19.53 -6.01
N ASN A 142 9.06 18.65 -5.04
CA ASN A 142 10.10 17.63 -5.14
C ASN A 142 9.53 16.21 -5.05
N ILE A 143 10.30 15.26 -5.56
CA ILE A 143 10.03 13.82 -5.46
C ILE A 143 9.94 13.44 -3.97
N PRO A 144 8.81 12.87 -3.49
CA PRO A 144 8.69 12.40 -2.12
C PRO A 144 9.74 11.35 -1.79
N ARG A 145 10.35 11.50 -0.61
CA ARG A 145 11.40 10.60 -0.10
C ARG A 145 11.01 10.06 1.26
N ILE A 146 11.27 8.78 1.53
CA ILE A 146 10.91 8.15 2.80
C ILE A 146 11.84 8.65 3.91
N THR A 147 11.26 9.28 4.94
CA THR A 147 12.00 9.85 6.09
C THR A 147 11.74 9.09 7.39
N SER A 148 10.66 8.34 7.49
CA SER A 148 10.34 7.50 8.64
C SER A 148 9.77 6.16 8.19
N LEU A 149 10.22 5.08 8.81
CA LEU A 149 9.69 3.73 8.63
C LEU A 149 9.45 3.09 10.01
N ASP A 150 8.17 2.90 10.34
CA ASP A 150 7.71 2.19 11.54
C ASP A 150 7.15 0.81 11.17
N LEU A 151 7.96 -0.19 11.48
CA LEU A 151 7.64 -1.61 11.39
C LEU A 151 7.62 -2.27 12.79
N SER A 152 7.45 -1.47 13.85
CA SER A 152 7.33 -2.01 15.20
C SER A 152 6.11 -2.93 15.30
N SER A 153 6.20 -3.96 16.15
CA SER A 153 5.07 -4.87 16.45
C SER A 153 4.40 -5.46 15.20
N SER A 154 5.18 -5.75 14.15
CA SER A 154 4.66 -6.19 12.84
C SER A 154 4.87 -7.68 12.59
N GLY A 155 5.25 -8.44 13.62
CA GLY A 155 5.47 -9.88 13.51
C GLY A 155 6.66 -10.26 12.63
N LEU A 156 7.62 -9.34 12.42
CA LEU A 156 8.73 -9.58 11.49
C LEU A 156 9.60 -10.75 11.99
N ILE A 157 10.00 -11.63 11.07
CA ILE A 157 10.91 -12.77 11.32
C ILE A 157 12.12 -12.73 10.37
N GLY A 158 13.20 -13.43 10.71
CA GLY A 158 14.40 -13.51 9.88
C GLY A 158 15.39 -12.38 10.17
N LYS A 159 16.18 -11.97 9.17
CA LYS A 159 17.20 -10.90 9.30
C LYS A 159 16.63 -9.53 8.93
N ILE A 160 17.30 -8.46 9.34
CA ILE A 160 17.00 -7.09 8.87
C ILE A 160 17.29 -7.01 7.35
N ALA A 161 16.31 -6.60 6.56
CA ALA A 161 16.37 -6.59 5.10
C ALA A 161 17.36 -5.53 4.58
N SER A 162 18.28 -5.93 3.70
CA SER A 162 19.28 -5.03 3.10
C SER A 162 18.67 -3.94 2.23
N SER A 163 17.44 -4.12 1.73
CA SER A 163 16.69 -3.12 0.97
C SER A 163 16.53 -1.80 1.72
N ILE A 164 16.55 -1.81 3.06
CA ILE A 164 16.51 -0.59 3.89
C ILE A 164 17.66 0.38 3.56
N SER A 165 18.80 -0.12 3.04
CA SER A 165 19.94 0.70 2.60
C SER A 165 19.61 1.71 1.50
N LYS A 166 18.52 1.50 0.76
CA LYS A 166 18.08 2.41 -0.30
C LYS A 166 17.35 3.65 0.21
N LEU A 167 16.87 3.62 1.45
CA LEU A 167 16.13 4.73 2.07
C LEU A 167 17.12 5.80 2.59
N THR A 168 17.81 6.49 1.70
CA THR A 168 18.96 7.35 2.06
C THR A 168 18.57 8.61 2.84
N MET A 169 17.30 9.02 2.79
CA MET A 169 16.73 10.10 3.59
C MET A 169 16.07 9.64 4.88
N LEU A 170 16.16 8.34 5.22
CA LEU A 170 15.55 7.78 6.42
C LEU A 170 16.17 8.38 7.69
N GLN A 171 15.34 9.02 8.49
CA GLN A 171 15.70 9.64 9.76
C GLN A 171 15.25 8.80 10.95
N TYR A 172 14.14 8.08 10.82
CA TYR A 172 13.55 7.26 11.86
C TYR A 172 13.30 5.84 11.35
N LEU A 173 13.87 4.85 12.02
CA LEU A 173 13.63 3.44 11.76
C LEU A 173 13.24 2.73 13.06
N ASP A 174 12.02 2.20 13.11
CA ASP A 174 11.54 1.39 14.23
C ASP A 174 11.25 -0.03 13.78
N LEU A 175 12.07 -0.96 14.26
CA LEU A 175 11.97 -2.40 14.07
C LEU A 175 11.66 -3.10 15.41
N SER A 176 11.32 -2.35 16.45
CA SER A 176 11.19 -2.89 17.81
C SER A 176 9.98 -3.82 17.96
N ASN A 177 10.05 -4.70 18.97
CA ASN A 177 8.96 -5.64 19.29
C ASN A 177 8.62 -6.59 18.12
N ASN A 178 9.64 -7.24 17.57
CA ASN A 178 9.51 -8.23 16.50
C ASN A 178 10.30 -9.50 16.86
N SER A 179 10.40 -10.45 15.94
CA SER A 179 11.20 -11.68 16.06
C SER A 179 12.40 -11.69 15.11
N LEU A 180 12.99 -10.53 14.82
CA LEU A 180 14.19 -10.40 13.99
C LEU A 180 15.39 -11.05 14.69
N SER A 181 16.29 -11.62 13.89
CA SER A 181 17.43 -12.44 14.30
C SER A 181 18.69 -12.09 13.53
N GLY A 182 19.85 -12.58 13.99
CA GLY A 182 21.15 -12.24 13.41
C GLY A 182 21.71 -10.92 13.94
N SER A 183 22.81 -10.45 13.35
CA SER A 183 23.47 -9.20 13.73
C SER A 183 22.84 -7.96 13.11
N LEU A 184 23.10 -6.80 13.73
CA LEU A 184 22.84 -5.51 13.10
C LEU A 184 23.70 -5.40 11.84
N PRO A 185 23.11 -5.16 10.66
CA PRO A 185 23.85 -5.12 9.42
C PRO A 185 24.59 -3.79 9.24
N ASP A 186 25.78 -3.85 8.63
CA ASP A 186 26.68 -2.71 8.48
C ASP A 186 26.08 -1.56 7.67
N PHE A 187 25.13 -1.81 6.76
CA PHE A 187 24.50 -0.74 5.98
C PHE A 187 23.78 0.29 6.89
N LEU A 188 23.37 -0.06 8.11
CA LEU A 188 22.78 0.89 9.06
C LEU A 188 23.76 2.01 9.44
N THR A 189 25.06 1.72 9.43
CA THR A 189 26.12 2.72 9.64
C THR A 189 26.20 3.73 8.50
N GLN A 190 25.80 3.31 7.30
CA GLN A 190 25.92 4.07 6.05
C GLN A 190 24.69 4.92 5.73
N LEU A 191 23.62 4.83 6.54
CA LEU A 191 22.43 5.68 6.39
C LEU A 191 22.73 7.10 6.91
N PRO A 192 22.91 8.10 6.01
CA PRO A 192 23.49 9.38 6.37
C PRO A 192 22.53 10.25 7.20
N SER A 193 21.22 10.06 7.00
CA SER A 193 20.17 10.87 7.63
C SER A 193 19.62 10.27 8.92
N LEU A 194 20.04 9.05 9.28
CA LEU A 194 19.43 8.28 10.37
C LEU A 194 19.71 8.94 11.74
N LYS A 195 18.65 9.25 12.47
CA LYS A 195 18.70 9.90 13.79
C LYS A 195 18.12 9.03 14.88
N VAL A 196 17.24 8.10 14.55
CA VAL A 196 16.63 7.19 15.50
C VAL A 196 16.57 5.79 14.90
N LEU A 197 17.14 4.83 15.62
CA LEU A 197 17.10 3.41 15.32
C LEU A 197 16.57 2.66 16.53
N LYS A 198 15.38 2.07 16.44
CA LYS A 198 14.84 1.24 17.51
C LYS A 198 14.82 -0.22 17.08
N VAL A 199 15.59 -1.05 17.77
CA VAL A 199 15.72 -2.48 17.48
C VAL A 199 15.45 -3.37 18.69
N GLY A 200 15.07 -2.76 19.82
CA GLY A 200 14.78 -3.47 21.08
C GLY A 200 13.63 -4.47 20.96
N LYS A 201 13.57 -5.43 21.90
CA LYS A 201 12.57 -6.51 21.90
C LYS A 201 12.59 -7.31 20.58
N ASN A 202 13.77 -7.80 20.20
CA ASN A 202 14.01 -8.73 19.10
C ASN A 202 14.93 -9.87 19.57
N LYS A 203 15.25 -10.82 18.68
CA LYS A 203 16.19 -11.94 18.89
C LYS A 203 17.55 -11.66 18.21
N LEU A 204 17.94 -10.39 18.12
CA LEU A 204 19.20 -9.96 17.52
C LEU A 204 20.40 -10.43 18.37
N THR A 205 21.48 -10.79 17.70
CA THR A 205 22.70 -11.36 18.29
C THR A 205 23.94 -10.63 17.78
N GLY A 206 25.11 -10.84 18.39
CA GLY A 206 26.35 -10.19 17.96
C GLY A 206 26.51 -8.78 18.53
N LEU A 207 27.55 -8.09 18.07
CA LEU A 207 27.93 -6.77 18.57
C LEU A 207 27.19 -5.66 17.81
N VAL A 208 26.95 -4.54 18.50
CA VAL A 208 26.53 -3.30 17.84
C VAL A 208 27.74 -2.75 17.08
N PRO A 209 27.63 -2.43 15.77
CA PRO A 209 28.70 -1.81 15.00
C PRO A 209 29.25 -0.56 15.70
N ASN A 210 30.57 -0.43 15.77
CA ASN A 210 31.24 0.64 16.50
C ASN A 210 30.80 2.03 16.00
N GLU A 211 30.56 2.17 14.70
CA GLU A 211 30.11 3.40 14.07
C GLU A 211 28.73 3.85 14.58
N LEU A 212 27.82 2.91 14.88
CA LEU A 212 26.53 3.25 15.50
C LEU A 212 26.71 3.70 16.95
N LEU A 213 27.62 3.05 17.69
CA LEU A 213 27.96 3.44 19.06
C LEU A 213 28.59 4.85 19.10
N GLU A 214 29.51 5.15 18.18
CA GLU A 214 30.12 6.47 18.09
C GLU A 214 29.09 7.56 17.71
N ARG A 215 28.20 7.28 16.74
CA ARG A 215 27.08 8.20 16.43
C ARG A 215 26.17 8.42 17.63
N SER A 216 25.95 7.38 18.45
CA SER A 216 25.15 7.49 19.67
C SER A 216 25.83 8.34 20.74
N LYS A 217 27.14 8.14 20.98
CA LYS A 217 27.94 8.98 21.89
C LYS A 217 27.93 10.45 21.46
N LEU A 218 28.01 10.72 20.16
CA LEU A 218 27.95 12.06 19.57
C LEU A 218 26.53 12.65 19.51
N ARG A 219 25.51 11.92 20.00
CA ARG A 219 24.08 12.32 20.00
C ARG A 219 23.51 12.59 18.60
N SER A 220 24.16 12.10 17.55
CA SER A 220 23.64 12.16 16.19
C SER A 220 22.70 11.00 15.87
N LEU A 221 22.72 9.93 16.67
CA LEU A 221 21.84 8.77 16.59
C LEU A 221 21.32 8.37 17.98
N SER A 222 20.01 8.20 18.12
CA SER A 222 19.39 7.50 19.25
C SER A 222 19.26 6.02 18.89
N LEU A 223 19.78 5.13 19.75
CA LEU A 223 19.70 3.67 19.63
C LEU A 223 18.84 3.08 20.75
#